data_AF-A0A7C2DNH7-F1
#
_entry.id   AF-A0A7C2DNH7-F1
#
_cell.length_a   1.000
_cell.length_b   1.000
_cell.length_c   1.000
_cell.angle_alpha   90.00
_cell.angle_beta   90.00
_cell.angle_gamma   90.00
#
_symmetry.space_group_name_H-M   'P 1'
#
loop_
_entity.id
_entity.type
_entity.pdbx_description
1 polymer ?
#
loop_
_entity_poly.entity_id
_entity_poly.type
_entity_poly.pdbx_seq_one_letter_code
_entity_poly.pdbx_strand_id
1 'polypeptide(L)' 'MNRAGTVRTGADGFVEWWLPHNNTYVVTFAYQGLRGTDSFSTFPKDRTCITTMQLKPVR' A
#
# COMPACT_ATOMS: atom_id res chain seq x y z
N MET A 1 -7.60 13.02 -1.43
CA MET A 1 -6.53 13.48 -2.36
C MET A 1 -5.86 12.25 -2.93
N ASN A 2 -5.90 12.06 -4.25
CA ASN A 2 -5.24 10.92 -4.90
C ASN A 2 -3.80 11.32 -5.22
N ARG A 3 -2.83 10.84 -4.43
CA ARG A 3 -1.41 10.97 -4.74
C ARG A 3 -0.92 9.70 -5.43
N ALA A 4 -0.32 9.85 -6.59
CA ALA A 4 0.28 8.78 -7.36
C ALA A 4 1.77 9.06 -7.57
N GLY A 5 2.58 8.02 -7.62
CA GLY A 5 4.01 8.09 -7.84
C GLY A 5 4.62 6.70 -7.98
N THR A 6 5.89 6.64 -8.39
CA THR A 6 6.66 5.39 -8.47
C THR A 6 7.60 5.32 -7.28
N VAL A 7 7.68 4.14 -6.67
CA VAL A 7 8.59 3.84 -5.57
C VAL A 7 9.31 2.53 -5.88
N ARG A 8 10.53 2.39 -5.34
CA ARG A 8 11.28 1.15 -5.39
C ARG A 8 11.22 0.51 -4.00
N THR A 9 10.99 -0.79 -3.96
CA THR A 9 11.04 -1.54 -2.70
C THR A 9 12.43 -1.49 -2.09
N GLY A 10 12.50 -1.67 -0.77
CA GLY A 10 13.74 -2.01 -0.08
C GLY A 10 14.31 -3.35 -0.56
N ALA A 11 15.52 -3.68 -0.08
CA ALA A 11 16.18 -4.95 -0.38
C ALA A 11 15.41 -6.16 0.18
N ASP A 12 14.60 -5.93 1.21
CA ASP A 12 13.70 -6.88 1.86
C ASP A 12 12.33 -7.02 1.17
N GLY A 13 12.09 -6.23 0.11
CA GLY A 13 10.82 -6.24 -0.63
C GLY A 13 9.71 -5.37 -0.04
N PHE A 14 9.96 -4.62 1.03
CA PHE A 14 8.97 -3.74 1.65
C PHE A 14 9.00 -2.31 1.08
N VAL A 15 7.88 -1.60 1.25
CA VAL A 15 7.78 -0.14 1.05
C VAL A 15 7.23 0.45 2.34
N GLU A 16 7.86 1.51 2.82
CA GLU A 16 7.50 2.18 4.06
C GLU A 16 6.98 3.59 3.79
N TRP A 17 5.90 3.98 4.47
CA TRP A 17 5.32 5.31 4.36
C TRP A 17 5.02 5.92 5.72
N TRP A 18 5.32 7.21 5.82
CA TRP A 18 4.87 8.05 6.92
C TRP A 18 3.54 8.69 6.55
N LEU A 19 2.48 8.35 7.29
CA LEU A 19 1.12 8.80 7.03
C LEU A 19 0.56 9.52 8.26
N PRO A 20 -0.32 10.53 8.07
CA PRO A 20 -1.07 11.11 9.17
C PRO A 20 -1.86 10.06 9.95
N HIS A 21 -1.76 10.09 11.28
CA HIS A 21 -2.48 9.22 12.21
C HIS A 21 -4.00 9.41 12.15
N ASN A 22 -4.75 8.44 12.68
CA ASN A 22 -6.22 8.47 12.84
C ASN A 22 -7.00 8.69 11.53
N ASN A 23 -6.49 8.11 10.44
CA ASN A 23 -7.10 8.17 9.11
C ASN A 23 -7.24 6.78 8.50
N THR A 24 -8.15 6.66 7.54
CA THR A 24 -8.32 5.49 6.66
C THR A 24 -7.86 5.83 5.25
N TYR A 25 -7.11 4.92 4.64
CA TYR A 25 -6.52 5.06 3.33
C TYR A 25 -6.95 3.92 2.42
N VAL A 26 -7.05 4.22 1.13
CA VAL A 26 -7.11 3.23 0.06
C VAL A 26 -5.81 3.34 -0.72
N VAL A 27 -5.11 2.22 -0.85
CA VAL A 27 -3.87 2.13 -1.61
C VAL A 27 -4.10 1.26 -2.83
N THR A 28 -3.53 1.68 -3.96
CA THR A 28 -3.41 0.85 -5.16
C THR A 28 -1.95 0.73 -5.53
N PHE A 29 -1.48 -0.51 -5.71
CA PHE A 29 -0.19 -0.79 -6.30
C PHE A 29 -0.37 -1.39 -7.68
N ALA A 30 0.52 -1.00 -8.60
CA ALA A 30 0.60 -1.56 -9.94
C ALA A 30 2.06 -1.83 -10.29
N TYR A 31 2.32 -3.01 -10.85
CA TYR A 31 3.65 -3.44 -11.26
C TYR A 31 3.54 -4.46 -12.39
N GLN A 32 4.22 -4.22 -13.52
CA GLN A 32 4.29 -5.14 -14.67
C GLN A 32 2.93 -5.75 -15.11
N GLY A 33 1.90 -4.91 -15.26
CA GLY A 33 0.56 -5.37 -15.69
C GLY A 33 -0.25 -6.08 -14.60
N LEU A 34 0.27 -6.16 -13.37
CA LEU A 34 -0.46 -6.58 -12.19
C LEU A 34 -0.95 -5.35 -11.42
N ARG A 35 -2.11 -5.47 -10.76
CA ARG A 35 -2.68 -4.44 -9.90
C ARG A 35 -3.37 -5.06 -8.68
N GLY A 36 -3.25 -4.39 -7.55
CA GLY A 36 -4.01 -4.69 -6.33
C GLY A 36 -4.47 -3.40 -5.68
N THR A 37 -5.60 -3.46 -4.99
CA THR A 37 -6.14 -2.37 -4.17
C THR A 37 -6.50 -2.92 -2.80
N ASP A 38 -6.14 -2.22 -1.74
CA ASP A 38 -6.49 -2.57 -0.36
C ASP A 38 -6.81 -1.29 0.43
N SER A 39 -7.49 -1.46 1.57
CA SER A 39 -7.81 -0.39 2.51
C SER A 39 -7.22 -0.69 3.88
N PHE A 40 -6.65 0.32 4.52
CA PHE A 40 -6.11 0.21 5.87
C PHE A 40 -6.27 1.52 6.63
N SER A 41 -6.04 1.49 7.95
CA SER A 41 -6.14 2.64 8.82
C SER A 41 -4.90 2.81 9.69
N THR A 42 -4.81 3.96 10.34
CA THR A 42 -3.64 4.42 11.14
C THR A 42 -4.04 4.78 12.57
N PHE A 43 -5.04 4.09 13.13
CA PHE A 43 -5.44 4.21 14.53
C PHE A 43 -4.45 3.47 15.45
N PRO A 44 -4.40 3.77 16.76
CA PRO A 44 -3.35 3.29 17.66
C PRO A 44 -3.16 1.77 17.78
N LYS A 45 -4.15 0.96 17.40
CA LYS A 45 -4.09 -0.51 17.47
C LYS A 45 -3.99 -1.18 16.10
N ASP A 46 -3.83 -0.39 15.04
CA ASP A 46 -3.74 -0.91 13.68
C ASP A 46 -2.37 -1.50 13.40
N ARG A 47 -2.36 -2.55 12.57
CA ARG A 47 -1.12 -3.20 12.11
C ARG A 47 -0.27 -2.24 11.28
N THR A 48 1.04 -2.26 11.51
CA THR A 48 2.01 -1.46 10.73
C THR A 48 2.59 -2.22 9.54
N CYS A 49 2.52 -3.55 9.55
CA CYS A 49 3.00 -4.42 8.48
C CYS A 49 1.82 -5.09 7.78
N ILE A 50 1.72 -4.89 6.46
CA ILE A 50 0.64 -5.41 5.63
C ILE A 50 1.25 -6.25 4.50
N THR A 51 1.11 -7.56 4.60
CA THR A 51 1.63 -8.54 3.61
C THR A 51 0.52 -9.31 2.90
N THR A 52 -0.74 -9.00 3.20
CA THR A 52 -1.92 -9.69 2.68
C THR A 52 -2.36 -9.19 1.31
N MET A 53 -1.77 -8.10 0.81
CA MET A 53 -2.14 -7.49 -0.45
C MET A 53 -1.56 -8.29 -1.63
N GLN A 54 -2.44 -8.75 -2.52
CA GLN A 54 -2.07 -9.57 -3.68
C GLN A 54 -2.31 -8.79 -4.98
N LEU A 55 -1.28 -8.65 -5.81
CA LEU A 55 -1.42 -8.08 -7.15
C LEU A 55 -1.92 -9.14 -8.11
N LYS A 56 -2.95 -8.81 -8.90
CA LYS A 56 -3.54 -9.71 -9.89
C LYS A 56 -3.39 -9.12 -11.30
N PRO A 57 -3.36 -9.95 -12.35
CA PRO A 57 -3.36 -9.44 -13.72
C PRO A 57 -4.52 -8.48 -13.95
N VAL A 58 -4.21 -7.31 -14.53
CA VAL A 58 -5.21 -6.38 -15.02
C VAL A 58 -5.83 -7.02 -16.27
N ARG A 59 -7.12 -7.36 -16.20
CA ARG A 59 -7.90 -7.83 -17.35
C ARG A 59 -8.62 -6.66 -18.00
#